data_AF-A0A3N0DE22-F1
#
_entry.id   AF-A0A3N0DE22-F1
#
_cell.length_a   1.000
_cell.length_b   1.000
_cell.length_c   1.000
_cell.angle_alpha   90.00
_cell.angle_beta   90.00
_cell.angle_gamma   90.00
#
_symmetry.space_group_name_H-M   'P 1'
#
loop_
_entity.id
_entity.type
_entity.pdbx_description
1 polymer ?
#
loop_
_entity_poly.entity_id
_entity_poly.type
_entity_poly.pdbx_seq_one_letter_code
_entity_poly.pdbx_strand_id
1 'polypeptide(L)'
;MTAPPPLLHLGDRTALADVAAAAGLDRDAALAFLASQEGTDEVRAEPAQAVDVGVTAVPTFIFDRKVVLQGAQSPKLILELSPRSPRERSRPPPSGSTLTRPNATFRGTAPQL
;
A
#
# COMPACT_ATOMS: atom_id res chain seq x y z
N MET A 1 -4.18 -9.84 33.57
CA MET A 1 -2.80 -9.95 33.05
C MET A 1 -2.68 -11.34 32.47
N THR A 2 -3.12 -11.52 31.22
CA THR A 2 -3.17 -12.84 30.57
C THR A 2 -1.74 -13.23 30.19
N ALA A 3 -1.31 -14.43 30.56
CA ALA A 3 0.00 -14.94 30.17
C ALA A 3 0.16 -14.85 28.63
N PRO A 4 1.37 -14.55 28.12
CA PRO A 4 1.61 -14.56 26.67
C PRO A 4 1.21 -15.94 26.12
N PRO A 5 0.55 -16.00 24.95
CA PRO A 5 0.21 -17.28 24.35
C PRO A 5 1.49 -18.11 24.16
N PRO A 6 1.41 -19.44 24.33
CA PRO A 6 2.56 -20.31 24.12
C PRO A 6 3.15 -20.10 22.72
N LEU A 7 4.46 -20.27 22.59
CA LEU A 7 5.14 -20.15 21.30
C LEU A 7 4.57 -21.17 20.31
N LEU A 8 3.99 -20.66 19.23
CA LEU A 8 3.36 -21.45 18.18
C LEU A 8 4.41 -21.90 17.15
N HIS A 9 4.46 -23.20 16.85
CA HIS A 9 5.27 -23.70 15.74
C HIS A 9 4.51 -23.56 14.41
N LEU A 10 4.86 -22.55 13.62
CA LEU A 10 4.22 -22.27 12.33
C LEU A 10 4.39 -23.38 11.26
N GLY A 11 5.26 -24.37 11.49
CA GLY A 11 5.41 -25.54 10.63
C GLY A 11 4.52 -26.72 11.01
N ASP A 12 3.88 -26.68 12.19
CA ASP A 12 3.00 -27.74 12.66
C ASP A 12 1.56 -27.49 12.22
N ARG A 13 1.07 -28.35 11.33
CA ARG A 13 -0.30 -28.30 10.80
C ARG A 13 -1.35 -28.43 11.89
N THR A 14 -1.08 -29.21 12.94
CA THR A 14 -2.00 -29.41 14.06
C THR A 14 -2.15 -28.11 14.85
N ALA A 15 -1.03 -27.47 15.15
CA ALA A 15 -1.02 -26.19 15.86
C ALA A 15 -1.70 -25.08 15.05
N LEU A 16 -1.53 -25.05 13.73
CA LEU A 16 -2.25 -24.12 12.85
C LEU A 16 -3.76 -24.42 12.78
N ALA A 17 -4.17 -25.69 12.77
CA ALA A 17 -5.59 -26.07 12.82
C ALA A 17 -6.26 -25.65 14.14
N ASP A 18 -5.54 -25.72 15.27
CA ASP A 18 -6.03 -25.22 16.56
C ASP A 18 -6.22 -23.69 16.54
N VAL A 19 -5.33 -22.95 15.87
CA VAL A 19 -5.48 -21.50 15.66
C VAL A 19 -6.67 -21.19 14.75
N ALA A 20 -6.88 -21.96 13.69
CA ALA A 20 -8.04 -21.82 12.81
C ALA A 20 -9.35 -22.02 13.60
N ALA A 21 -9.41 -23.04 14.47
CA ALA A 21 -10.54 -23.28 15.35
C ALA A 21 -10.78 -22.11 16.33
N ALA A 22 -9.73 -21.56 16.92
CA ALA A 22 -9.82 -20.38 17.78
C ALA A 22 -10.32 -19.12 17.04
N ALA A 23 -10.10 -19.04 15.73
CA ALA A 23 -10.62 -18.00 14.85
C ALA A 23 -12.06 -18.27 14.34
N GLY A 24 -12.66 -19.41 14.71
CA GLY A 24 -14.04 -19.78 14.35
C GLY A 24 -14.19 -20.64 13.09
N LEU A 25 -13.09 -21.19 12.55
CA LEU A 25 -13.11 -22.14 11.42
C LEU A 25 -13.27 -23.58 11.90
N ASP A 26 -13.68 -24.49 11.00
CA ASP A 26 -13.70 -25.92 11.30
C ASP A 26 -12.27 -26.49 11.33
N ARG A 27 -11.93 -27.15 12.43
CA ARG A 27 -10.57 -27.65 12.70
C ARG A 27 -10.16 -28.77 11.74
N ASP A 28 -11.04 -29.72 11.51
CA ASP A 28 -10.72 -30.92 10.72
C ASP A 28 -10.65 -30.57 9.23
N ALA A 29 -11.52 -29.67 8.77
CA ALA A 29 -11.44 -29.08 7.44
C ALA A 29 -10.12 -28.29 7.26
N ALA A 30 -9.72 -27.46 8.24
CA ALA A 30 -8.46 -26.74 8.19
C ALA A 30 -7.25 -27.69 8.16
N LEU A 31 -7.27 -28.77 8.93
CA LEU A 31 -6.21 -29.77 8.93
C LEU A 31 -6.13 -30.50 7.58
N ALA A 32 -7.27 -30.87 7.00
CA ALA A 32 -7.34 -31.48 5.67
C ALA A 32 -6.80 -30.53 4.59
N PHE A 33 -7.19 -29.25 4.63
CA PHE A 33 -6.69 -28.21 3.73
C PHE A 33 -5.17 -28.07 3.84
N LEU A 34 -4.62 -27.95 5.06
CA LEU A 34 -3.18 -27.82 5.31
C LEU A 34 -2.38 -29.08 4.92
N ALA A 35 -3.01 -30.26 4.91
CA ALA A 35 -2.42 -31.50 4.42
C ALA A 35 -2.44 -31.62 2.89
N SER A 36 -3.23 -30.79 2.21
CA SER A 36 -3.38 -30.78 0.76
C SER A 36 -2.39 -29.81 0.09
N GLN A 37 -2.59 -29.54 -1.21
CA GLN A 37 -1.90 -28.48 -1.95
C GLN A 37 -2.82 -27.31 -2.32
N GLU A 38 -4.08 -27.35 -1.87
CA GLU A 38 -5.04 -26.26 -2.09
C GLU A 38 -4.49 -24.93 -1.55
N GLY A 39 -4.69 -23.84 -2.29
CA GLY A 39 -4.15 -22.51 -1.96
C GLY A 39 -2.64 -22.33 -2.21
N THR A 40 -1.88 -23.38 -2.56
CA THR A 40 -0.42 -23.26 -2.78
C THR A 40 -0.09 -22.30 -3.92
N ASP A 41 -0.80 -22.41 -5.05
CA ASP A 41 -0.55 -21.57 -6.22
C ASP A 41 -0.99 -20.13 -5.97
N GLU A 42 -2.08 -19.93 -5.23
CA GLU A 42 -2.57 -18.60 -4.84
C GLU A 42 -1.54 -17.87 -3.97
N VAL A 43 -1.04 -18.54 -2.92
CA VAL A 43 0.00 -17.99 -2.02
C VAL A 43 1.32 -17.73 -2.75
N ARG A 44 1.66 -18.51 -3.79
CA ARG A 44 2.86 -18.28 -4.61
C ARG A 44 2.68 -17.13 -5.61
N ALA A 45 1.47 -16.94 -6.13
CA ALA A 45 1.17 -15.92 -7.11
C ALA A 45 1.08 -14.52 -6.50
N GLU A 46 0.60 -14.39 -5.26
CA GLU A 46 0.37 -13.09 -4.62
C GLU A 46 1.66 -12.27 -4.41
N PRO A 47 2.78 -12.82 -3.89
CA PRO A 47 4.04 -12.10 -3.78
C PRO A 47 4.64 -11.72 -5.14
N ALA A 48 4.44 -12.53 -6.18
CA ALA A 48 4.96 -12.25 -7.52
C ALA A 48 4.40 -10.91 -8.04
N GLN A 49 3.10 -10.67 -7.85
CA GLN A 49 2.46 -9.41 -8.20
C GLN A 49 3.01 -8.22 -7.41
N ALA A 50 3.36 -8.41 -6.13
CA ALA A 50 3.92 -7.36 -5.28
C ALA A 50 5.35 -6.98 -5.71
N VAL A 51 6.17 -7.95 -6.10
CA VAL A 51 7.53 -7.70 -6.62
C VAL A 51 7.50 -6.94 -7.93
N ASP A 52 6.57 -7.27 -8.83
CA ASP A 52 6.41 -6.59 -10.13
C ASP A 52 6.08 -5.10 -9.99
N VAL A 53 5.42 -4.71 -8.89
CA VAL A 53 5.14 -3.29 -8.56
C VAL A 53 6.21 -2.64 -7.68
N GLY A 54 7.35 -3.30 -7.47
CA GLY A 54 8.52 -2.74 -6.79
C GLY A 54 8.55 -2.95 -5.27
N VAL A 55 7.74 -3.84 -4.71
CA VAL A 55 7.80 -4.18 -3.28
C VAL A 55 8.99 -5.11 -3.03
N THR A 56 9.94 -4.66 -2.22
CA THR A 56 11.17 -5.41 -1.88
C THR A 56 11.31 -5.74 -0.39
N ALA A 57 10.41 -5.20 0.45
CA ALA A 57 10.41 -5.40 1.90
C ALA A 57 8.98 -5.37 2.47
N VAL A 58 8.78 -6.05 3.61
CA VAL A 58 7.51 -6.06 4.35
C VAL A 58 7.69 -5.47 5.77
N PRO A 59 6.70 -4.75 6.32
CA PRO A 59 5.44 -4.37 5.68
C PRO A 59 5.64 -3.23 4.66
N THR A 60 4.87 -3.27 3.57
CA THR A 60 4.74 -2.17 2.60
C THR A 60 3.27 -1.85 2.41
N PHE A 61 2.91 -0.57 2.52
CA PHE A 61 1.55 -0.08 2.29
C PHE A 61 1.51 0.76 1.02
N ILE A 62 0.51 0.55 0.17
CA ILE A 62 0.29 1.31 -1.06
C ILE A 62 -1.05 2.04 -0.95
N PHE A 63 -1.02 3.38 -0.92
CA PHE A 63 -2.22 4.22 -0.85
C PHE A 63 -2.50 4.86 -2.21
N ASP A 64 -3.73 4.67 -2.72
CA ASP A 64 -4.23 5.22 -4.00
C ASP A 64 -3.29 5.00 -5.22
N ARG A 65 -2.44 3.97 -5.18
CA ARG A 65 -1.36 3.70 -6.16
C ARG A 65 -0.38 4.87 -6.35
N LYS A 66 -0.31 5.81 -5.40
CA LYS A 66 0.49 7.04 -5.49
C LYS A 66 1.53 7.15 -4.39
N VAL A 67 1.22 6.62 -3.20
CA VAL A 67 2.12 6.69 -2.04
C VAL A 67 2.48 5.27 -1.64
N VAL A 68 3.77 4.96 -1.70
CA VAL A 68 4.34 3.70 -1.22
C VAL A 68 5.04 4.00 0.11
N LEU A 69 4.54 3.42 1.19
CA LEU A 69 5.13 3.54 2.52
C LEU A 69 5.78 2.20 2.88
N GLN A 70 7.11 2.19 2.98
CA GLN A 70 7.85 0.98 3.32
C GLN A 70 8.35 0.99 4.77
N GLY A 71 8.26 -0.19 5.40
CA GLY A 71 8.73 -0.44 6.76
C GLY A 71 7.67 -0.23 7.84
N ALA A 72 7.99 -0.68 9.06
CA ALA A 72 7.16 -0.53 10.25
C ALA A 72 7.18 0.93 10.75
N GLN A 73 6.52 1.80 10.01
CA GLN A 73 6.41 3.22 10.33
C GLN A 73 5.53 3.47 11.55
N SER A 74 5.65 4.65 12.14
CA SER A 74 4.82 5.02 13.29
C SER A 74 3.32 5.00 12.92
N PRO A 75 2.42 4.55 13.82
CA PRO A 75 0.98 4.55 13.56
C PRO A 75 0.45 5.93 13.16
N LYS A 76 1.03 7.01 13.72
CA LYS A 76 0.69 8.39 13.37
C LYS A 76 0.97 8.69 11.90
N LEU A 77 2.14 8.31 11.40
CA LEU A 77 2.51 8.53 10.00
C LEU A 77 1.63 7.71 9.04
N ILE A 78 1.31 6.46 9.40
CA ILE A 78 0.38 5.63 8.63
C ILE A 78 -1.00 6.29 8.55
N LEU A 79 -1.50 6.85 9.65
CA LEU A 79 -2.79 7.55 9.70
C LEU A 79 -2.77 8.89 8.95
N GLU A 80 -1.68 9.64 8.99
CA GLU A 80 -1.52 10.91 8.24
C GLU A 80 -1.48 10.69 6.72
N LEU A 81 -0.85 9.61 6.27
CA LEU A 81 -0.74 9.25 4.86
C LEU A 81 -1.94 8.46 4.34
N SER A 82 -2.77 7.91 5.24
CA SER A 82 -4.03 7.28 4.88
C SER A 82 -4.97 8.33 4.29
N PRO A 83 -5.50 8.13 3.08
CA PRO A 83 -6.37 9.11 2.46
C PRO A 83 -7.63 9.32 3.31
N ARG A 84 -7.77 10.50 3.92
CA ARG A 84 -9.06 10.98 4.43
C ARG A 84 -10.02 11.11 3.24
N SER A 85 -10.89 10.14 3.02
CA SER A 85 -12.00 10.28 2.07
C SER A 85 -13.07 11.26 2.61
N PRO A 86 -13.90 11.93 1.78
CA PRO A 86 -13.89 12.09 0.32
C PRO A 86 -14.04 13.57 -0.10
N ARG A 87 -13.07 14.20 -0.79
CA ARG A 87 -13.32 15.55 -1.36
C ARG A 87 -12.58 15.97 -2.63
N GLU A 88 -11.61 15.21 -3.11
CA GLU A 88 -10.77 15.69 -4.21
C GLU A 88 -10.81 14.77 -5.44
N ARG A 89 -12.03 14.55 -5.95
CA ARG A 89 -12.23 14.03 -7.32
C ARG A 89 -12.83 15.06 -8.28
N SER A 90 -13.10 16.28 -7.82
CA SER A 90 -13.73 17.35 -8.61
C SER A 90 -12.92 18.64 -8.56
N ARG A 91 -11.64 18.59 -8.97
CA ARG A 91 -10.99 19.80 -9.50
C ARG A 91 -10.39 19.48 -10.87
N PRO A 92 -11.04 19.85 -11.98
CA PRO A 92 -10.39 19.79 -13.28
C PRO A 92 -9.14 20.68 -13.27
N PRO A 93 -8.10 20.35 -14.06
CA PRO A 93 -6.89 21.16 -14.14
C PRO A 93 -7.27 22.60 -14.50
N PRO A 94 -6.63 23.63 -13.91
CA PRO A 94 -6.88 25.01 -14.32
C PRO A 94 -6.54 25.13 -15.80
N SER A 95 -7.57 25.21 -16.63
CA SER A 95 -7.46 25.51 -18.05
C SER A 95 -7.01 26.97 -18.16
N GLY A 96 -5.80 27.16 -18.67
CA GLY A 96 -5.31 28.38 -19.32
C GLY A 96 -5.63 29.71 -18.63
N SER A 97 -4.71 30.19 -17.78
CA SER A 97 -4.46 31.63 -17.68
C SER A 97 -3.00 31.92 -18.03
N THR A 98 -2.83 32.20 -19.31
CA THR A 98 -1.79 33.03 -19.94
C THR A 98 -0.82 33.72 -18.99
N LEU A 99 0.30 33.08 -18.66
CA LEU A 99 1.50 33.79 -18.21
C LEU A 99 2.22 34.35 -19.44
N THR A 100 1.66 35.39 -20.06
CA THR A 100 2.41 36.23 -21.00
C THR A 100 3.10 37.32 -20.22
N ARG A 101 4.38 37.10 -19.92
CA ARG A 101 5.38 38.17 -19.95
C ARG A 101 6.65 37.62 -20.56
N PRO A 102 7.14 38.25 -21.64
CA PRO A 102 8.55 38.60 -21.59
C PRO A 102 8.80 40.05 -22.06
N ASN A 103 9.52 40.76 -21.18
CA ASN A 103 10.59 41.67 -21.52
C ASN A 103 10.27 42.98 -22.29
N ALA A 104 9.89 44.03 -21.55
CA ALA A 104 10.11 45.40 -21.99
C ALA A 104 11.58 45.77 -21.76
N THR A 105 12.43 45.51 -22.76
CA THR A 105 13.76 46.14 -22.84
C THR A 105 13.63 47.42 -23.66
N PHE A 106 13.70 48.55 -22.96
CA PHE A 106 13.84 49.90 -23.52
C PHE A 106 15.17 50.02 -24.27
N ARG A 107 15.11 50.27 -25.58
CA ARG A 107 16.23 50.82 -26.36
C ARG A 107 15.71 51.98 -27.20
N GLY A 108 16.20 53.17 -26.88
CA GLY A 108 15.96 54.39 -27.64
C GLY A 108 16.57 54.33 -29.04
N THR A 109 15.96 55.10 -29.94
CA THR A 109 16.60 55.59 -31.16
C THR A 109 16.20 57.06 -31.35
N ALA A 110 17.20 57.87 -31.69
CA ALA A 110 17.14 59.32 -31.90
C ALA A 110 16.41 59.68 -33.21
N PRO A 111 16.06 60.97 -33.44
CA PRO A 111 15.27 61.39 -34.58
C PRO A 111 16.12 61.67 -35.82
N GLN A 112 15.62 61.29 -37.00
CA GLN A 112 15.92 61.81 -38.35
C GLN A 112 14.69 61.39 -39.19
N LEU A 113 13.88 62.21 -39.86
CA LEU A 113 14.03 63.51 -40.53
C LEU A 113 12.72 64.32 -40.35
#